data_AF-A0A9W8UVS6-F1
#
_entry.id   AF-A0A9W8UVS6-F1
#
_cell.length_a   1.000
_cell.length_b   1.000
_cell.length_c   1.000
_cell.angle_alpha   90.00
_cell.angle_beta   90.00
_cell.angle_gamma   90.00
#
_symmetry.space_group_name_H-M   'P 1'
#
loop_
_entity.id
_entity.type
_entity.pdbx_description
1 polymer ?
#
loop_
_entity_poly.entity_id
_entity_poly.type
_entity_poly.pdbx_seq_one_letter_code
_entity_poly.pdbx_strand_id
1 'polypeptide(L)'
;MPELVNLVRPLRNLALTNISRPRTTLAVSIDWEIESSPTIVIGTDSDSLPSFLSGTLSLNVNEPPVEIGGFTAVLNVHTVQKKPVKNRCAKCKDQYFEIHHWSFLNQHTVLQSGSQTFPFSTLIPGHLPASIDSPLLSISYEFHAEVHFKSQNTETNTPRTVDFKRILTVRRRISVPNLPLQTTRNFPAEGIRVESSINPIIRPAEVNNVSLSLTGLLVSPGNGQNDHLWRLWKGAWRLEENIEAIAIPCERHRCLVTENGSEGFVRRKSRTLGKGGIYNAWEENAAEGTAEVEFGVNIRQSSNGPGSAYSYDTKSLDGTKVTHALVIELVFVKEHFPQGQLDLAIRTGVGRILTLTYLVVLADDQSIAPGWAMESLPSYQDEWVSPPGYLEGVFNQVREF
;
A
#
# COMPACT_ATOMS: atom_id res chain seq x y z
N MET A 1 -1.40 12.81 -73.80
CA MET A 1 -2.80 13.21 -74.01
C MET A 1 -3.67 11.98 -73.83
N PRO A 2 -4.84 12.07 -73.17
CA PRO A 2 -5.14 12.41 -71.76
C PRO A 2 -5.75 11.15 -71.06
N GLU A 3 -6.20 11.05 -69.81
CA GLU A 3 -6.86 11.91 -68.81
C GLU A 3 -6.42 11.45 -67.39
N LEU A 4 -6.09 12.25 -66.36
CA LEU A 4 -6.75 13.37 -65.68
C LEU A 4 -8.09 13.05 -64.98
N VAL A 5 -8.00 12.54 -63.73
CA VAL A 5 -8.87 12.92 -62.58
C VAL A 5 -8.01 12.70 -61.31
N ASN A 6 -7.34 13.74 -60.80
CA ASN A 6 -7.76 14.58 -59.65
C ASN A 6 -7.79 13.82 -58.29
N LEU A 7 -7.35 14.35 -57.14
CA LEU A 7 -6.79 15.65 -56.74
C LEU A 7 -6.29 15.46 -55.29
N VAL A 8 -5.07 15.93 -55.02
CA VAL A 8 -4.74 16.89 -53.94
C VAL A 8 -5.14 16.54 -52.49
N ARG A 9 -4.10 16.37 -51.66
CA ARG A 9 -4.14 16.66 -50.21
C ARG A 9 -4.67 18.08 -49.95
N PRO A 10 -5.42 18.28 -48.86
CA PRO A 10 -5.18 19.48 -48.07
C PRO A 10 -4.93 19.15 -46.59
N LEU A 11 -3.98 19.89 -46.02
CA LEU A 11 -3.90 20.18 -44.60
C LEU A 11 -5.17 20.90 -44.14
N ARG A 12 -5.46 20.71 -42.84
CA ARG A 12 -6.47 21.35 -41.96
C ARG A 12 -7.83 20.67 -41.91
N ASN A 13 -8.14 20.16 -40.72
CA ASN A 13 -9.36 20.55 -40.03
C ASN A 13 -9.05 20.85 -38.55
N LEU A 14 -8.90 22.15 -38.28
CA LEU A 14 -9.22 22.74 -36.98
C LEU A 14 -10.75 22.76 -36.86
N ALA A 15 -11.26 22.23 -35.75
CA ALA A 15 -12.59 22.41 -35.11
C ALA A 15 -12.94 21.06 -34.44
N LEU A 16 -13.34 20.99 -33.19
CA LEU A 16 -14.40 21.81 -32.60
C LEU A 16 -14.00 22.25 -31.19
N THR A 17 -14.12 23.55 -31.01
CA THR A 17 -14.39 24.22 -29.74
C THR A 17 -15.30 23.34 -28.87
N ASN A 18 -14.79 22.93 -27.71
CA ASN A 18 -15.62 22.47 -26.62
C ASN A 18 -16.57 23.62 -26.28
N ILE A 19 -17.78 23.56 -26.82
CA ILE A 19 -18.93 24.30 -26.30
C ILE A 19 -19.11 23.73 -24.90
N SER A 20 -18.49 24.38 -23.92
CA SER A 20 -18.79 24.16 -22.52
C SER A 20 -20.29 24.36 -22.37
N ARG A 21 -21.00 23.29 -22.03
CA ARG A 21 -22.27 23.45 -21.31
C ARG A 21 -21.99 24.45 -20.19
N PRO A 22 -22.82 25.49 -19.97
CA PRO A 22 -22.65 26.33 -18.80
C PRO A 22 -22.66 25.40 -17.59
N ARG A 23 -21.51 25.23 -16.93
CA ARG A 23 -21.47 24.63 -15.60
C ARG A 23 -22.39 25.52 -14.80
N THR A 24 -23.51 24.97 -14.32
CA THR A 24 -24.28 25.63 -13.26
C THR A 24 -23.31 25.77 -12.09
N THR A 25 -22.67 26.93 -11.97
CA THR A 25 -21.73 27.23 -10.91
C THR A 25 -22.56 27.25 -9.63
N LEU A 26 -22.32 26.29 -8.75
CA LEU A 26 -22.92 26.28 -7.42
C LEU A 26 -22.59 27.61 -6.75
N ALA A 27 -23.53 28.18 -6.00
CA ALA A 27 -23.32 29.43 -5.26
C ALA A 27 -22.14 29.34 -4.27
N VAL A 28 -21.81 28.12 -3.85
CA VAL A 28 -20.67 27.81 -2.99
C VAL A 28 -19.95 26.60 -3.56
N SER A 29 -18.62 26.62 -3.54
CA SER A 29 -17.78 25.45 -3.86
C SER A 29 -16.61 25.35 -2.89
N ILE A 30 -16.18 24.13 -2.60
CA ILE A 30 -15.10 23.83 -1.67
C ILE A 30 -13.95 23.21 -2.47
N ASP A 31 -12.74 23.67 -2.22
CA ASP A 31 -11.51 23.05 -2.69
C ASP A 31 -10.54 22.84 -1.52
N TRP A 32 -9.49 22.08 -1.75
CA TRP A 32 -8.43 21.86 -0.77
C TRP A 32 -7.05 21.93 -1.41
N GLU A 33 -6.05 22.25 -0.60
CA GLU A 33 -4.65 22.16 -0.95
C GLU A 33 -3.92 21.45 0.18
N ILE A 34 -3.20 20.38 -0.13
CA ILE A 34 -2.38 19.68 0.86
C ILE A 34 -0.97 20.27 0.80
N GLU A 35 -0.50 20.80 1.92
CA GLU A 35 0.87 21.32 2.07
C GLU A 35 1.85 20.19 2.41
N SER A 36 1.35 19.18 3.12
CA SER A 36 2.07 17.93 3.42
C SER A 36 2.11 16.96 2.22
N SER A 37 2.81 15.82 2.37
CA SER A 37 2.79 14.76 1.33
C SER A 37 1.38 14.19 1.11
N PRO A 38 0.93 13.99 -0.15
CA PRO A 38 -0.36 13.38 -0.43
C PRO A 38 -0.44 11.91 -0.01
N THR A 39 0.71 11.26 0.17
CA THR A 39 0.84 9.92 0.75
C THR A 39 1.39 10.05 2.17
N ILE A 40 0.59 9.65 3.16
CA ILE A 40 1.03 9.65 4.56
C ILE A 40 1.72 8.32 4.86
N VAL A 41 2.89 8.37 5.48
CA VAL A 41 3.65 7.18 5.88
C VAL A 41 3.71 7.09 7.41
N ILE A 42 2.95 6.16 8.00
CA ILE A 42 2.93 5.85 9.44
C ILE A 42 4.02 4.84 9.80
N GLY A 43 4.57 4.93 11.02
CA GLY A 43 5.61 4.02 11.47
C GLY A 43 5.11 2.62 11.86
N THR A 44 6.05 1.75 12.21
CA THR A 44 5.81 0.34 12.53
C THR A 44 5.31 0.13 13.96
N ASP A 45 5.77 0.96 14.89
CA ASP A 45 5.67 0.76 16.34
C ASP A 45 5.12 2.00 17.05
N SER A 46 4.68 1.84 18.30
CA SER A 46 4.18 2.93 19.15
C SER A 46 5.17 4.08 19.33
N ASP A 47 6.46 3.78 19.20
CA ASP A 47 7.57 4.71 19.49
C ASP A 47 8.01 5.47 18.23
N SER A 48 7.40 5.17 17.08
CA SER A 48 7.63 5.93 15.86
C SER A 48 6.97 7.31 15.94
N LEU A 49 7.64 8.33 15.39
CA LEU A 49 7.08 9.67 15.32
C LEU A 49 5.72 9.64 14.60
N PRO A 50 4.71 10.35 15.11
CA PRO A 50 3.41 10.41 14.48
C PRO A 50 3.54 11.12 13.13
N SER A 51 2.88 10.58 12.12
CA SER A 51 2.73 11.29 10.85
C SER A 51 1.71 12.40 11.02
N PHE A 52 1.85 13.48 10.27
CA PHE A 52 0.88 14.59 10.29
C PHE A 52 0.30 14.81 8.90
N LEU A 53 -0.88 15.40 8.88
CA LEU A 53 -1.55 15.92 7.69
C LEU A 53 -1.73 17.42 7.91
N SER A 54 -1.30 18.22 6.94
CA SER A 54 -1.48 19.68 6.90
C SER A 54 -1.96 20.13 5.53
N GLY A 55 -2.84 21.11 5.51
CA GLY A 55 -3.33 21.75 4.31
C GLY A 55 -4.30 22.90 4.59
N THR A 56 -4.88 23.42 3.53
CA THR A 56 -5.81 24.54 3.56
C THR A 56 -7.07 24.20 2.76
N LEU A 57 -8.25 24.48 3.30
CA LEU A 57 -9.53 24.43 2.59
C LEU A 57 -9.88 25.80 2.03
N SER A 58 -10.29 25.85 0.77
CA SER A 58 -10.71 27.07 0.09
C SER A 58 -12.20 27.03 -0.18
N LEU A 59 -12.93 27.93 0.45
CA LEU A 59 -14.36 28.12 0.28
C LEU A 59 -14.60 29.27 -0.69
N ASN A 60 -15.10 28.93 -1.89
CA ASN A 60 -15.38 29.89 -2.94
C ASN A 60 -16.87 30.21 -2.97
N VAL A 61 -17.21 31.46 -2.65
CA VAL A 61 -18.57 32.00 -2.75
C VAL A 61 -18.72 32.69 -4.09
N ASN A 62 -19.54 32.09 -4.95
CA ASN A 62 -19.91 32.66 -6.25
C ASN A 62 -21.13 33.54 -6.01
N GLU A 63 -21.04 34.83 -6.41
CA GLU A 63 -22.05 35.88 -6.21
C GLU A 63 -23.50 35.38 -6.30
N PRO A 64 -24.44 35.84 -5.44
CA PRO A 64 -24.37 36.91 -4.42
C PRO A 64 -23.88 36.45 -3.03
N PRO A 65 -23.78 37.33 -2.00
CA PRO A 65 -23.43 36.96 -0.62
C PRO A 65 -24.29 35.83 -0.08
N VAL A 66 -23.65 34.93 0.66
CA VAL A 66 -24.26 33.70 1.16
C VAL A 66 -24.16 33.67 2.68
N GLU A 67 -25.27 33.33 3.33
CA GLU A 67 -25.27 33.07 4.77
C GLU A 67 -24.85 31.62 5.01
N ILE A 68 -23.75 31.43 5.74
CA ILE A 68 -23.23 30.12 6.10
C ILE A 68 -23.70 29.78 7.51
N GLY A 69 -24.48 28.71 7.63
CA GLY A 69 -24.94 28.19 8.91
C GLY A 69 -23.91 27.30 9.61
N GLY A 70 -22.96 26.72 8.86
CA GLY A 70 -21.86 25.95 9.43
C GLY A 70 -20.88 25.47 8.37
N PHE A 71 -19.61 25.36 8.76
CA PHE A 71 -18.56 24.75 7.96
C PHE A 71 -17.71 23.83 8.83
N THR A 72 -17.82 22.52 8.57
CA THR A 72 -17.11 21.48 9.32
C THR A 72 -16.34 20.56 8.38
N ALA A 73 -15.33 19.89 8.91
CA ALA A 73 -14.67 18.79 8.24
C ALA A 73 -14.33 17.67 9.21
N VAL A 74 -14.26 16.45 8.71
CA VAL A 74 -13.94 15.25 9.49
C VAL A 74 -12.99 14.37 8.69
N LEU A 75 -11.97 13.86 9.35
CA LEU A 75 -11.10 12.81 8.84
C LEU A 75 -11.48 11.49 9.50
N ASN A 76 -11.92 10.52 8.70
CA ASN A 76 -12.34 9.21 9.16
C ASN A 76 -11.49 8.09 8.57
N VAL A 77 -11.22 7.04 9.36
CA VAL A 77 -10.86 5.72 8.82
C VAL A 77 -12.14 4.97 8.54
N HIS A 78 -12.36 4.63 7.28
CA HIS A 78 -13.49 3.83 6.84
C HIS A 78 -13.02 2.41 6.54
N THR A 79 -13.50 1.44 7.33
CA THR A 79 -13.22 0.02 7.17
C THR A 79 -14.45 -0.69 6.63
N VAL A 80 -14.32 -1.26 5.42
CA VAL A 80 -15.35 -2.07 4.77
C VAL A 80 -14.98 -3.55 4.87
N GLN A 81 -15.65 -4.28 5.74
CA GLN A 81 -15.54 -5.73 5.89
C GLN A 81 -16.29 -6.43 4.73
N LYS A 82 -15.55 -6.99 3.76
CA LYS A 82 -16.14 -7.76 2.64
C LYS A 82 -16.70 -9.10 3.09
N LYS A 83 -16.22 -9.61 4.23
CA LYS A 83 -16.75 -10.79 4.93
C LYS A 83 -17.12 -10.44 6.39
N PRO A 84 -18.22 -9.70 6.61
CA PRO A 84 -18.60 -9.24 7.94
C PRO A 84 -19.03 -10.40 8.84
N VAL A 85 -19.10 -10.16 10.16
CA VAL A 85 -19.58 -11.15 11.15
C VAL A 85 -20.98 -11.66 10.80
N LYS A 86 -21.89 -10.75 10.45
CA LYS A 86 -23.24 -11.07 9.97
C LYS A 86 -23.39 -10.56 8.54
N ASN A 87 -23.64 -11.49 7.62
CA ASN A 87 -23.98 -11.15 6.24
C ASN A 87 -25.22 -10.23 6.19
N ARG A 88 -25.18 -9.20 5.33
CA ARG A 88 -26.22 -8.16 5.15
C ARG A 88 -26.42 -7.18 6.30
N CYS A 89 -25.56 -7.16 7.31
CA CYS A 89 -25.58 -6.09 8.32
C CYS A 89 -24.68 -4.92 7.89
N ALA A 90 -25.27 -3.74 7.65
CA ALA A 90 -24.51 -2.54 7.27
C ALA A 90 -23.49 -2.15 8.35
N LYS A 91 -23.85 -2.16 9.64
CA LYS A 91 -22.93 -1.81 10.75
C LYS A 91 -21.79 -2.81 10.97
N CYS A 92 -21.92 -4.07 10.51
CA CYS A 92 -20.81 -5.02 10.53
C CYS A 92 -19.95 -4.92 9.26
N LYS A 93 -20.51 -4.35 8.19
CA LYS A 93 -19.85 -4.19 6.90
C LYS A 93 -19.05 -2.89 6.89
N ASP A 94 -19.68 -1.78 7.17
CA ASP A 94 -19.11 -0.44 7.08
C ASP A 94 -18.90 0.11 8.50
N GLN A 95 -17.64 0.36 8.86
CA GLN A 95 -17.21 0.84 10.17
C GLN A 95 -16.41 2.13 9.99
N TYR A 96 -16.76 3.15 10.77
CA TYR A 96 -16.10 4.45 10.74
C TYR A 96 -15.42 4.70 12.07
N PHE A 97 -14.17 5.18 12.02
CA PHE A 97 -13.42 5.66 13.16
C PHE A 97 -12.98 7.09 12.90
N GLU A 98 -13.48 8.03 13.69
CA GLU A 98 -13.14 9.44 13.58
C GLU A 98 -11.72 9.68 14.12
N ILE A 99 -10.85 10.23 13.28
CA ILE A 99 -9.51 10.65 13.68
C ILE A 99 -9.57 12.06 14.25
N HIS A 100 -10.23 12.97 13.53
CA HIS A 100 -10.32 14.37 13.92
C HIS A 100 -11.51 15.05 13.27
N HIS A 101 -12.12 15.99 14.01
CA HIS A 101 -13.21 16.84 13.57
C HIS A 101 -12.80 18.32 13.68
N TRP A 102 -12.84 19.04 12.56
CA TRP A 102 -12.64 20.49 12.48
C TRP A 102 -13.97 21.22 12.37
N SER A 103 -14.08 22.32 13.11
CA SER A 103 -15.26 23.19 13.12
C SER A 103 -14.80 24.61 12.77
N PHE A 104 -14.79 24.93 11.48
CA PHE A 104 -14.23 26.19 10.98
C PHE A 104 -15.18 27.37 11.22
N LEU A 105 -16.47 27.17 10.95
CA LEU A 105 -17.51 28.16 11.20
C LEU A 105 -18.65 27.50 11.99
N ASN A 106 -18.88 27.99 13.21
CA ASN A 106 -19.92 27.48 14.11
C ASN A 106 -21.09 28.44 14.28
N GLN A 107 -20.94 29.66 13.75
CA GLN A 107 -21.90 30.74 13.85
C GLN A 107 -22.35 31.15 12.47
N HIS A 108 -23.61 31.57 12.38
CA HIS A 108 -24.20 32.14 11.17
C HIS A 108 -23.37 33.32 10.69
N THR A 109 -22.68 33.15 9.55
CA THR A 109 -21.74 34.14 9.04
C THR A 109 -22.08 34.46 7.60
N VAL A 110 -22.29 35.74 7.30
CA VAL A 110 -22.52 36.19 5.92
C VAL A 110 -21.17 36.38 5.25
N LEU A 111 -20.87 35.53 4.28
CA LEU A 111 -19.64 35.64 3.50
C LEU A 111 -19.91 36.43 2.23
N GLN A 112 -19.01 37.38 1.96
CA GLN A 112 -18.97 38.09 0.69
C GLN A 112 -18.42 37.19 -0.41
N SER A 113 -18.73 37.53 -1.66
CA SER A 113 -18.18 36.87 -2.83
C SER A 113 -16.65 36.89 -2.79
N GLY A 114 -16.04 35.75 -3.09
CA GLY A 114 -14.60 35.57 -3.00
C GLY A 114 -14.21 34.20 -2.48
N SER A 115 -12.90 34.00 -2.33
CA SER A 115 -12.31 32.78 -1.79
C SER A 115 -11.83 33.02 -0.37
N GLN A 116 -12.24 32.17 0.56
CA GLN A 116 -11.79 32.20 1.94
C GLN A 116 -11.08 30.91 2.30
N THR A 117 -9.94 31.02 2.97
CA THR A 117 -9.06 29.91 3.28
C THR A 117 -9.12 29.53 4.74
N PHE A 118 -9.19 28.24 5.02
CA PHE A 118 -9.29 27.67 6.36
C PHE A 118 -8.21 26.60 6.54
N PRO A 119 -7.15 26.86 7.33
CA PRO A 119 -6.10 25.88 7.54
C PRO A 119 -6.60 24.72 8.38
N PHE A 120 -6.11 23.51 8.09
CA PHE A 120 -6.36 22.32 8.89
C PHE A 120 -5.07 21.54 9.07
N SER A 121 -4.90 20.99 10.26
CA SER A 121 -3.83 20.04 10.53
C SER A 121 -4.27 19.02 11.58
N THR A 122 -3.69 17.83 11.52
CA THR A 122 -3.89 16.79 12.53
C THR A 122 -2.76 15.76 12.50
N LEU A 123 -2.58 15.07 13.62
CA LEU A 123 -1.69 13.92 13.72
C LEU A 123 -2.47 12.64 13.36
N ILE A 124 -1.84 11.76 12.59
CA ILE A 124 -2.36 10.44 12.28
C ILE A 124 -1.70 9.45 13.25
N PRO A 125 -2.48 8.84 14.16
CA PRO A 125 -1.92 7.90 15.13
C PRO A 125 -1.26 6.69 14.45
N GLY A 126 -0.05 6.33 14.88
CA GLY A 126 0.71 5.23 14.30
C GLY A 126 0.10 3.83 14.50
N HIS A 127 -0.83 3.69 15.45
CA HIS A 127 -1.55 2.43 15.67
C HIS A 127 -2.63 2.15 14.62
N LEU A 128 -3.02 3.14 13.80
CA LEU A 128 -4.04 2.97 12.79
C LEU A 128 -3.54 2.11 11.61
N PRO A 129 -4.44 1.35 10.96
CA PRO A 129 -4.05 0.47 9.86
C PRO A 129 -3.66 1.24 8.59
N ALA A 130 -2.77 0.68 7.77
CA ALA A 130 -2.52 1.23 6.44
C ALA A 130 -3.76 1.12 5.53
N SER A 131 -3.86 1.98 4.53
CA SER A 131 -4.84 1.84 3.46
C SER A 131 -4.62 0.53 2.72
N ILE A 132 -5.69 -0.25 2.57
CA ILE A 132 -5.64 -1.57 1.96
C ILE A 132 -6.92 -1.82 1.19
N ASP A 133 -6.82 -2.42 0.01
CA ASP A 133 -7.96 -3.00 -0.69
C ASP A 133 -7.70 -4.48 -0.93
N SER A 134 -8.18 -5.31 -0.01
CA SER A 134 -7.98 -6.76 -0.04
C SER A 134 -9.31 -7.48 -0.30
N PRO A 135 -9.32 -8.77 -0.67
CA PRO A 135 -10.55 -9.52 -0.80
C PRO A 135 -11.28 -9.82 0.52
N LEU A 136 -10.69 -9.51 1.69
CA LEU A 136 -11.34 -9.68 3.00
C LEU A 136 -11.93 -8.36 3.53
N LEU A 137 -11.22 -7.25 3.31
CA LEU A 137 -11.63 -5.92 3.75
C LEU A 137 -10.98 -4.81 2.92
N SER A 138 -11.55 -3.61 3.00
CA SER A 138 -10.98 -2.37 2.47
C SER A 138 -10.84 -1.34 3.59
N ILE A 139 -9.74 -0.60 3.63
CA ILE A 139 -9.51 0.51 4.57
C ILE A 139 -9.15 1.73 3.74
N SER A 140 -9.96 2.78 3.86
CA SER A 140 -9.76 4.08 3.24
C SER A 140 -9.72 5.17 4.32
N TYR A 141 -8.90 6.20 4.09
CA TYR A 141 -8.91 7.41 4.91
C TYR A 141 -9.70 8.47 4.14
N GLU A 142 -10.84 8.88 4.70
CA GLU A 142 -11.81 9.73 4.03
C GLU A 142 -11.85 11.09 4.72
N PHE A 143 -11.48 12.13 3.97
CA PHE A 143 -11.67 13.50 4.37
C PHE A 143 -13.01 13.99 3.81
N HIS A 144 -13.90 14.39 4.72
CA HIS A 144 -15.22 14.92 4.38
C HIS A 144 -15.36 16.33 4.92
N ALA A 145 -15.68 17.30 4.07
CA ALA A 145 -16.03 18.65 4.49
C ALA A 145 -17.45 18.98 4.03
N GLU A 146 -18.20 19.64 4.90
CA GLU A 146 -19.62 19.95 4.69
C GLU A 146 -19.87 21.42 5.01
N VAL A 147 -20.51 22.12 4.08
CA VAL A 147 -20.92 23.52 4.25
C VAL A 147 -22.42 23.63 4.15
N HIS A 148 -23.05 24.14 5.21
CA HIS A 148 -24.46 24.49 5.21
C HIS A 148 -24.63 25.97 4.89
N PHE A 149 -25.42 26.28 3.88
CA PHE A 149 -25.60 27.64 3.41
C PHE A 149 -27.03 27.97 3.00
N LYS A 150 -27.37 29.26 3.05
CA LYS A 150 -28.63 29.81 2.56
C LYS A 150 -28.30 30.90 1.54
N SER A 151 -28.80 30.74 0.32
CA SER A 151 -28.69 31.77 -0.70
C SER A 151 -29.81 32.79 -0.52
N GLN A 152 -29.45 34.07 -0.50
CA GLN A 152 -30.43 35.16 -0.38
C GLN A 152 -31.29 35.37 -1.63
N ASN A 153 -30.96 34.74 -2.77
CA ASN A 153 -31.59 34.98 -4.08
C ASN A 153 -32.66 33.95 -4.49
N THR A 154 -32.86 32.89 -3.70
CA THR A 154 -33.88 31.87 -4.00
C THR A 154 -35.05 32.01 -3.03
N GLU A 155 -36.26 32.20 -3.55
CA GLU A 155 -37.52 32.32 -2.79
C GLU A 155 -37.75 31.17 -1.79
N THR A 156 -37.11 30.02 -2.01
CA THR A 156 -37.00 28.93 -1.05
C THR A 156 -35.87 29.21 -0.05
N ASN A 157 -36.21 29.65 1.16
CA ASN A 157 -35.32 29.77 2.33
C ASN A 157 -34.90 28.39 2.90
N THR A 158 -34.67 27.43 2.01
CA THR A 158 -34.26 26.07 2.36
C THR A 158 -32.74 26.05 2.52
N PRO A 159 -32.22 25.61 3.68
CA PRO A 159 -30.79 25.39 3.83
C PRO A 159 -30.31 24.37 2.80
N ARG A 160 -29.21 24.69 2.13
CA ARG A 160 -28.52 23.83 1.17
C ARG A 160 -27.20 23.37 1.76
N THR A 161 -26.73 22.22 1.29
CA THR A 161 -25.46 21.65 1.72
C THR A 161 -24.56 21.46 0.50
N VAL A 162 -23.27 21.78 0.66
CA VAL A 162 -22.21 21.36 -0.27
C VAL A 162 -21.30 20.37 0.46
N ASP A 163 -21.15 19.18 -0.13
CA ASP A 163 -20.25 18.15 0.36
C ASP A 163 -18.96 18.12 -0.48
N PHE A 164 -17.83 17.96 0.20
CA PHE A 164 -16.53 17.74 -0.40
C PHE A 164 -15.90 16.48 0.18
N LYS A 165 -15.51 15.55 -0.70
CA LYS A 165 -14.93 14.25 -0.30
C LYS A 165 -13.62 14.00 -1.00
N ARG A 166 -12.63 13.55 -0.24
CA ARG A 166 -11.31 13.12 -0.73
C ARG A 166 -10.85 11.87 0.01
N ILE A 167 -10.11 11.03 -0.69
CA ILE A 167 -9.51 9.82 -0.14
C ILE A 167 -8.00 10.07 -0.03
N LEU A 168 -7.44 9.81 1.15
CA LEU A 168 -6.02 9.87 1.42
C LEU A 168 -5.42 8.47 1.38
N THR A 169 -4.20 8.36 0.86
CA THR A 169 -3.46 7.10 0.88
C THR A 169 -2.53 7.09 2.07
N VAL A 170 -2.78 6.18 3.01
CA VAL A 170 -1.93 5.96 4.18
C VAL A 170 -1.15 4.65 4.01
N ARG A 171 0.16 4.71 4.18
CA ARG A 171 1.08 3.58 4.07
C ARG A 171 1.80 3.38 5.38
N ARG A 172 2.19 2.14 5.65
CA ARG A 172 2.98 1.80 6.83
C ARG A 172 4.44 1.58 6.41
N ARG A 173 5.38 2.12 7.18
CA ARG A 173 6.80 1.79 7.05
C ARG A 173 6.95 0.30 7.30
N ILE A 174 7.84 -0.35 6.56
CA ILE A 174 8.14 -1.75 6.76
C ILE A 174 9.61 -1.86 7.15
N SER A 175 9.88 -2.53 8.27
CA SER A 175 11.25 -2.88 8.65
C SER A 175 11.74 -4.01 7.74
N VAL A 176 12.69 -3.72 6.88
CA VAL A 176 13.28 -4.70 5.97
C VAL A 176 14.67 -5.12 6.47
N PRO A 177 15.03 -6.41 6.42
CA PRO A 177 16.41 -6.85 6.60
C PRO A 177 17.34 -6.20 5.55
N ASN A 178 18.43 -5.58 5.99
CA ASN A 178 19.33 -4.78 5.14
C ASN A 178 20.20 -5.60 4.15
N LEU A 179 20.01 -6.91 4.02
CA LEU A 179 20.87 -7.78 3.21
C LEU A 179 20.03 -8.72 2.33
N PRO A 180 20.51 -9.04 1.11
CA PRO A 180 19.90 -10.07 0.29
C PRO A 180 19.81 -11.38 1.09
N LEU A 181 18.67 -12.06 0.95
CA LEU A 181 18.44 -13.36 1.56
C LEU A 181 19.32 -14.38 0.84
N GLN A 182 20.49 -14.64 1.41
CA GLN A 182 21.31 -15.79 1.06
C GLN A 182 20.92 -16.95 1.96
N THR A 183 20.37 -18.02 1.38
CA THR A 183 19.88 -19.17 2.14
C THR A 183 20.33 -20.46 1.48
N THR A 184 20.83 -21.39 2.29
CA THR A 184 21.16 -22.75 1.88
C THR A 184 20.13 -23.72 2.46
N ARG A 185 19.48 -24.52 1.61
CA ARG A 185 18.59 -25.61 2.00
C ARG A 185 19.19 -26.94 1.59
N ASN A 186 19.31 -27.85 2.55
CA ASN A 186 19.79 -29.21 2.33
C ASN A 186 18.60 -30.17 2.30
N PHE A 187 18.54 -31.02 1.28
CA PHE A 187 17.58 -32.11 1.12
C PHE A 187 18.29 -33.45 1.32
N PRO A 188 18.40 -33.93 2.57
CA PRO A 188 19.27 -35.06 2.91
C PRO A 188 18.80 -36.39 2.33
N ALA A 189 17.50 -36.55 2.05
CA ALA A 189 16.98 -37.77 1.45
C ALA A 189 17.45 -37.95 0.00
N GLU A 190 17.68 -36.83 -0.72
CA GLU A 190 18.14 -36.81 -2.10
C GLU A 190 19.63 -36.48 -2.25
N GLY A 191 20.28 -35.95 -1.20
CA GLY A 191 21.67 -35.48 -1.23
C GLY A 191 21.86 -34.11 -1.88
N ILE A 192 20.76 -33.42 -2.19
CA ILE A 192 20.77 -32.16 -2.94
C ILE A 192 20.88 -30.98 -1.99
N ARG A 193 21.77 -30.03 -2.30
CA ARG A 193 21.86 -28.73 -1.64
C ARG A 193 21.46 -27.64 -2.62
N VAL A 194 20.61 -26.72 -2.15
CA VAL A 194 20.16 -25.55 -2.90
C VAL A 194 20.62 -24.30 -2.19
N GLU A 195 21.42 -23.49 -2.85
CA GLU A 195 21.79 -22.15 -2.44
C GLU A 195 20.94 -21.15 -3.22
N SER A 196 20.44 -20.13 -2.55
CA SER A 196 19.53 -19.15 -3.13
C SER A 196 19.93 -17.75 -2.72
N SER A 197 19.97 -16.85 -3.70
CA SER A 197 20.18 -15.42 -3.47
C SER A 197 18.97 -14.65 -3.99
N ILE A 198 18.22 -14.06 -3.07
CA ILE A 198 16.95 -13.40 -3.32
C ILE A 198 16.97 -12.01 -2.69
N ASN A 199 16.52 -10.99 -3.42
CA ASN A 199 16.25 -9.70 -2.80
C ASN A 199 15.04 -9.82 -1.84
N PRO A 200 15.18 -9.50 -0.54
CA PRO A 200 14.05 -9.56 0.40
C PRO A 200 12.90 -8.63 0.01
N ILE A 201 13.17 -7.58 -0.77
CA ILE A 201 12.16 -6.64 -1.25
C ILE A 201 11.75 -7.01 -2.68
N ILE A 202 10.47 -7.31 -2.84
CA ILE A 202 9.84 -7.45 -4.16
C ILE A 202 9.20 -6.10 -4.51
N ARG A 203 9.64 -5.51 -5.62
CA ARG A 203 9.05 -4.29 -6.18
C ARG A 203 7.99 -4.67 -7.22
N PRO A 204 6.72 -4.25 -7.05
CA PRO A 204 5.64 -4.63 -7.97
C PRO A 204 5.80 -4.14 -9.42
N ALA A 205 6.47 -3.00 -9.62
CA ALA A 205 6.65 -2.38 -10.92
C ALA A 205 7.88 -2.91 -11.69
N GLU A 206 8.72 -3.71 -11.03
CA GLU A 206 10.00 -4.19 -11.56
C GLU A 206 10.02 -5.71 -11.71
N VAL A 207 10.99 -6.19 -12.47
CA VAL A 207 11.35 -7.61 -12.50
C VAL A 207 12.37 -7.85 -11.40
N ASN A 208 12.03 -8.73 -10.46
CA ASN A 208 12.87 -9.03 -9.30
C ASN A 208 13.68 -10.29 -9.59
N ASN A 209 15.00 -10.17 -9.66
CA ASN A 209 15.85 -11.31 -10.00
C ASN A 209 16.05 -12.25 -8.80
N VAL A 210 16.06 -13.53 -9.10
CA VAL A 210 16.33 -14.62 -8.16
C VAL A 210 17.36 -15.53 -8.79
N SER A 211 18.42 -15.84 -8.05
CA SER A 211 19.41 -16.85 -8.45
C SER A 211 19.38 -18.07 -7.53
N LEU A 212 19.50 -19.24 -8.15
CA LEU A 212 19.59 -20.54 -7.48
C LEU A 212 20.83 -21.28 -7.97
N SER A 213 21.58 -21.86 -7.04
CA SER A 213 22.68 -22.78 -7.33
C SER A 213 22.42 -24.12 -6.64
N LEU A 214 22.46 -25.20 -7.40
CA LEU A 214 22.21 -26.56 -6.95
C LEU A 214 23.52 -27.34 -6.97
N THR A 215 23.76 -28.09 -5.91
CA THR A 215 24.91 -28.99 -5.76
C THR A 215 24.46 -30.35 -5.25
N GLY A 216 25.25 -31.40 -5.51
CA GLY A 216 24.93 -32.77 -5.09
C GLY A 216 23.91 -33.46 -5.99
N LEU A 217 23.81 -33.06 -7.26
CA LEU A 217 22.92 -33.73 -8.21
C LEU A 217 23.48 -35.08 -8.67
N LEU A 218 24.81 -35.24 -8.71
CA LEU A 218 25.49 -36.48 -9.05
C LEU A 218 25.81 -37.28 -7.79
N VAL A 219 25.38 -38.54 -7.75
CA VAL A 219 25.63 -39.46 -6.64
C VAL A 219 26.33 -40.70 -7.17
N SER A 220 27.58 -40.88 -6.74
CA SER A 220 28.43 -42.05 -7.08
C SER A 220 28.60 -42.94 -5.85
N PRO A 221 27.81 -44.03 -5.71
CA PRO A 221 27.78 -44.86 -4.49
C PRO A 221 29.01 -45.74 -4.27
N GLY A 222 30.00 -45.78 -5.19
CA GLY A 222 31.30 -46.46 -5.01
C GLY A 222 31.29 -48.00 -4.92
N ASN A 223 30.13 -48.61 -4.69
CA ASN A 223 29.97 -50.04 -4.38
C ASN A 223 29.63 -50.91 -5.60
N GLY A 224 30.09 -50.54 -6.81
CA GLY A 224 29.71 -51.21 -8.06
C GLY A 224 28.25 -50.99 -8.50
N GLN A 225 27.52 -50.12 -7.79
CA GLN A 225 26.21 -49.62 -8.23
C GLN A 225 26.40 -48.49 -9.24
N ASN A 226 25.48 -48.39 -10.20
CA ASN A 226 25.49 -47.33 -11.20
C ASN A 226 25.35 -45.95 -10.55
N ASP A 227 26.15 -45.01 -11.05
CA ASP A 227 26.00 -43.60 -10.73
C ASP A 227 24.61 -43.13 -11.13
N HIS A 228 24.05 -42.21 -10.35
CA HIS A 228 22.78 -41.60 -10.69
C HIS A 228 22.85 -40.08 -10.58
N LEU A 229 22.18 -39.41 -11.53
CA LEU A 229 22.06 -37.97 -11.60
C LEU A 229 20.61 -37.59 -11.40
N TRP A 230 20.38 -36.61 -10.55
CA TRP A 230 19.13 -35.87 -10.48
C TRP A 230 19.13 -34.81 -11.57
N ARG A 231 18.53 -35.13 -12.71
CA ARG A 231 18.35 -34.14 -13.78
C ARG A 231 17.18 -33.24 -13.44
N LEU A 232 17.37 -31.93 -13.56
CA LEU A 232 16.32 -30.96 -13.34
C LEU A 232 15.43 -30.89 -14.59
N TRP A 233 14.13 -31.14 -14.39
CA TRP A 233 13.17 -31.22 -15.49
C TRP A 233 12.46 -29.88 -15.75
N LYS A 234 11.91 -29.30 -14.67
CA LYS A 234 11.21 -28.02 -14.73
C LYS A 234 11.27 -27.33 -13.38
N GLY A 235 11.34 -26.01 -13.40
CA GLY A 235 11.03 -25.18 -12.24
C GLY A 235 9.72 -24.43 -12.44
N ALA A 236 9.10 -24.04 -11.34
CA ALA A 236 8.00 -23.09 -11.33
C ALA A 236 8.13 -22.20 -10.10
N TRP A 237 7.69 -20.95 -10.22
CA TRP A 237 7.59 -20.03 -9.10
C TRP A 237 6.19 -19.47 -9.00
N ARG A 238 5.77 -19.16 -7.77
CA ARG A 238 4.51 -18.50 -7.45
C ARG A 238 4.74 -17.52 -6.29
N LEU A 239 4.26 -16.29 -6.45
CA LEU A 239 4.25 -15.30 -5.39
C LEU A 239 2.88 -15.33 -4.72
N GLU A 240 2.86 -15.66 -3.43
CA GLU A 240 1.65 -15.74 -2.61
C GLU A 240 1.51 -14.50 -1.74
N GLU A 241 0.29 -13.98 -1.66
CA GLU A 241 -0.14 -13.00 -0.68
C GLU A 241 -1.07 -13.70 0.31
N ASN A 242 -0.75 -13.58 1.60
CA ASN A 242 -1.54 -14.10 2.71
C ASN A 242 -2.11 -12.93 3.50
N ILE A 243 -3.44 -12.88 3.57
CA ILE A 243 -4.18 -11.83 4.27
C ILE A 243 -4.89 -12.47 5.46
N GLU A 244 -4.66 -11.91 6.63
CA GLU A 244 -5.36 -12.20 7.87
C GLU A 244 -6.02 -10.92 8.38
N ALA A 245 -7.26 -11.04 8.82
CA ALA A 245 -8.05 -9.89 9.26
C ALA A 245 -9.08 -10.29 10.31
N ILE A 246 -9.39 -9.38 11.21
CA ILE A 246 -10.40 -9.60 12.24
C ILE A 246 -11.69 -8.86 11.85
N ALA A 247 -12.77 -9.62 11.69
CA ALA A 247 -14.09 -9.05 11.50
C ALA A 247 -14.71 -8.73 12.87
N ILE A 248 -14.84 -7.45 13.19
CA ILE A 248 -15.37 -6.95 14.46
C ILE A 248 -16.91 -6.91 14.38
N PRO A 249 -17.65 -7.46 15.36
CA PRO A 249 -19.10 -7.39 15.39
C PRO A 249 -19.59 -5.98 15.73
N CYS A 250 -20.75 -5.59 15.20
CA CYS A 250 -21.46 -4.42 15.73
C CYS A 250 -22.12 -4.77 17.08
N GLU A 251 -22.56 -3.76 17.83
CA GLU A 251 -23.19 -3.92 19.15
C GLU A 251 -24.33 -4.96 19.16
N ARG A 252 -25.15 -4.98 18.11
CA ARG A 252 -26.28 -5.94 17.97
C ARG A 252 -25.84 -7.38 17.76
N HIS A 253 -24.62 -7.59 17.28
CA HIS A 253 -24.06 -8.91 16.95
C HIS A 253 -22.91 -9.31 17.87
N ARG A 254 -22.62 -8.52 18.92
CA ARG A 254 -21.56 -8.80 19.89
C ARG A 254 -21.74 -10.16 20.58
N CYS A 255 -22.99 -10.59 20.78
CA CYS A 255 -23.34 -11.88 21.36
C CYS A 255 -22.89 -13.10 20.53
N LEU A 256 -22.60 -12.93 19.24
CA LEU A 256 -22.13 -14.03 18.38
C LEU A 256 -20.64 -14.37 18.61
N VAL A 257 -19.92 -13.51 19.34
CA VAL A 257 -18.46 -13.60 19.52
C VAL A 257 -18.09 -14.08 20.93
N THR A 258 -18.99 -13.89 21.89
CA THR A 258 -18.79 -14.18 23.32
C THR A 258 -18.59 -15.65 23.68
N GLU A 259 -18.77 -16.60 22.76
CA GLU A 259 -18.56 -18.02 23.04
C GLU A 259 -17.07 -18.43 23.09
N ASN A 260 -16.15 -17.65 22.49
CA ASN A 260 -14.74 -18.07 22.32
C ASN A 260 -13.68 -17.08 22.87
N GLY A 261 -14.07 -16.03 23.62
CA GLY A 261 -13.12 -15.10 24.26
C GLY A 261 -12.28 -14.21 23.32
N SER A 262 -12.46 -14.30 22.01
CA SER A 262 -11.80 -13.44 21.01
C SER A 262 -12.61 -12.17 20.73
N GLU A 263 -11.98 -11.02 20.48
CA GLU A 263 -12.68 -9.74 20.19
C GLU A 263 -13.40 -9.71 18.82
N GLY A 264 -13.18 -10.70 17.95
CA GLY A 264 -13.85 -10.80 16.65
C GLY A 264 -13.56 -12.12 15.93
N PHE A 265 -14.05 -12.25 14.70
CA PHE A 265 -13.83 -13.44 13.87
C PHE A 265 -12.60 -13.28 12.99
N VAL A 266 -11.56 -14.09 13.22
CA VAL A 266 -10.38 -14.13 12.37
C VAL A 266 -10.72 -14.74 11.01
N ARG A 267 -10.40 -14.02 9.94
CA ARG A 267 -10.57 -14.42 8.55
C ARG A 267 -9.21 -14.49 7.90
N ARG A 268 -8.95 -15.58 7.15
CA ARG A 268 -7.73 -15.77 6.38
C ARG A 268 -8.06 -16.00 4.92
N LYS A 269 -7.22 -15.47 4.03
CA LYS A 269 -7.30 -15.72 2.60
C LYS A 269 -5.92 -15.60 1.99
N SER A 270 -5.57 -16.57 1.15
CA SER A 270 -4.36 -16.53 0.34
C SER A 270 -4.72 -16.34 -1.13
N ARG A 271 -3.93 -15.56 -1.87
CA ARG A 271 -4.04 -15.39 -3.32
C ARG A 271 -2.66 -15.43 -3.98
N THR A 272 -2.61 -15.87 -5.24
CA THR A 272 -1.38 -15.83 -6.04
C THR A 272 -1.32 -14.53 -6.84
N LEU A 273 -0.27 -13.74 -6.63
CA LEU A 273 -0.03 -12.47 -7.33
C LEU A 273 0.71 -12.63 -8.65
N GLY A 274 1.57 -13.63 -8.73
CA GLY A 274 2.38 -13.91 -9.90
C GLY A 274 2.70 -15.40 -9.97
N LYS A 275 2.86 -15.90 -11.19
CA LYS A 275 3.34 -17.26 -11.45
C LYS A 275 4.11 -17.30 -12.76
N GLY A 276 5.18 -18.09 -12.77
CA GLY A 276 6.02 -18.32 -13.94
C GLY A 276 6.65 -19.70 -13.90
N GLY A 277 7.00 -20.20 -15.09
CA GLY A 277 7.76 -21.44 -15.23
C GLY A 277 9.22 -21.13 -15.55
N ILE A 278 10.12 -21.99 -15.09
CA ILE A 278 11.56 -21.93 -15.32
C ILE A 278 11.87 -23.14 -16.21
N TYR A 279 11.91 -22.90 -17.52
CA TYR A 279 12.15 -23.94 -18.53
C TYR A 279 13.43 -23.62 -19.28
N ASN A 280 14.34 -24.59 -19.38
CA ASN A 280 15.56 -24.51 -20.20
C ASN A 280 16.50 -23.32 -19.91
N ALA A 281 16.42 -22.72 -18.71
CA ALA A 281 17.27 -21.62 -18.27
C ALA A 281 18.42 -22.08 -17.36
N TRP A 282 18.61 -23.40 -17.23
CA TRP A 282 19.55 -23.99 -16.29
C TRP A 282 20.89 -24.23 -16.96
N GLU A 283 21.94 -23.69 -16.35
CA GLU A 283 23.33 -24.00 -16.70
C GLU A 283 23.74 -25.23 -15.89
N GLU A 284 23.59 -26.42 -16.48
CA GLU A 284 23.91 -27.70 -15.84
C GLU A 284 25.35 -28.12 -16.14
N ASN A 285 26.13 -28.42 -15.11
CA ASN A 285 27.41 -29.13 -15.23
C ASN A 285 27.24 -30.57 -14.72
N ALA A 286 26.97 -31.49 -15.64
CA ALA A 286 26.74 -32.90 -15.32
C ALA A 286 27.97 -33.61 -14.74
N ALA A 287 29.19 -33.14 -15.06
CA ALA A 287 30.43 -33.73 -14.53
C ALA A 287 30.64 -33.39 -13.04
N GLU A 288 30.24 -32.19 -12.62
CA GLU A 288 30.34 -31.73 -11.22
C GLU A 288 29.04 -31.99 -10.43
N GLY A 289 27.94 -32.33 -11.12
CA GLY A 289 26.63 -32.51 -10.49
C GLY A 289 26.06 -31.20 -9.96
N THR A 290 26.27 -30.10 -10.69
CA THR A 290 25.82 -28.76 -10.33
C THR A 290 24.87 -28.18 -11.38
N ALA A 291 23.97 -27.28 -10.96
CA ALA A 291 23.09 -26.56 -11.87
C ALA A 291 22.77 -25.16 -11.33
N GLU A 292 22.83 -24.15 -12.19
CA GLU A 292 22.55 -22.76 -11.82
C GLU A 292 21.46 -22.14 -12.69
N VAL A 293 20.69 -21.21 -12.14
CA VAL A 293 19.73 -20.39 -12.90
C VAL A 293 19.57 -19.02 -12.29
N GLU A 294 19.35 -18.03 -13.15
CA GLU A 294 18.79 -16.74 -12.79
C GLU A 294 17.46 -16.54 -13.51
N PHE A 295 16.43 -16.09 -12.79
CA PHE A 295 15.12 -15.81 -13.38
C PHE A 295 14.44 -14.61 -12.72
N GLY A 296 13.58 -13.95 -13.49
CA GLY A 296 12.79 -12.81 -13.02
C GLY A 296 11.44 -13.21 -12.43
N VAL A 297 11.12 -12.62 -11.27
CA VAL A 297 9.82 -12.69 -10.60
C VAL A 297 9.08 -11.37 -10.80
N ASN A 298 7.83 -11.44 -11.25
CA ASN A 298 6.99 -10.28 -11.49
C ASN A 298 5.54 -10.48 -11.00
N ILE A 299 4.83 -9.38 -10.77
CA ILE A 299 3.42 -9.40 -10.40
C ILE A 299 2.59 -9.21 -11.66
N ARG A 300 1.56 -10.05 -11.87
CA ARG A 300 0.63 -9.85 -12.97
C ARG A 300 -0.36 -8.75 -12.59
N GLN A 301 -0.13 -7.55 -13.08
CA GLN A 301 -1.11 -6.47 -12.94
C GLN A 301 -2.34 -6.80 -13.79
N SER A 302 -3.51 -6.90 -13.14
CA SER A 302 -4.77 -7.04 -13.86
C SER A 302 -5.13 -5.67 -14.45
N SER A 303 -5.19 -5.58 -15.78
CA SER A 303 -5.51 -4.34 -16.51
C SER A 303 -6.96 -3.86 -16.36
N ASN A 304 -7.84 -4.64 -15.70
CA ASN A 304 -9.30 -4.46 -15.80
C ASN A 304 -9.99 -4.04 -14.49
N GLY A 305 -9.25 -3.54 -13.48
CA GLY A 305 -9.81 -3.10 -12.20
C GLY A 305 -9.27 -1.73 -11.76
N PRO A 306 -10.11 -0.88 -11.14
CA PRO A 306 -9.69 0.45 -10.65
C PRO A 306 -8.88 0.42 -9.33
N GLY A 307 -8.29 -0.71 -8.96
CA GLY A 307 -7.51 -0.88 -7.73
C GLY A 307 -6.25 -1.69 -7.96
N SER A 308 -5.23 -1.49 -7.12
CA SER A 308 -4.00 -2.29 -7.18
C SER A 308 -4.33 -3.77 -6.98
N ALA A 309 -3.90 -4.64 -7.89
CA ALA A 309 -4.18 -6.08 -7.83
C ALA A 309 -3.54 -6.80 -6.62
N TYR A 310 -2.79 -6.08 -5.80
CA TYR A 310 -2.01 -6.52 -4.66
C TYR A 310 -2.14 -5.53 -3.49
N SER A 311 -1.79 -5.98 -2.29
CA SER A 311 -1.66 -5.15 -1.09
C SER A 311 -0.21 -5.20 -0.61
N TYR A 312 0.29 -4.12 0.00
CA TYR A 312 1.64 -4.11 0.57
C TYR A 312 1.68 -4.83 1.92
N ASP A 313 2.87 -5.27 2.33
CA ASP A 313 3.04 -5.87 3.64
C ASP A 313 2.69 -4.89 4.74
N THR A 314 1.89 -5.35 5.70
CA THR A 314 1.47 -4.54 6.83
C THR A 314 1.07 -5.43 7.98
N LYS A 315 1.32 -4.95 9.19
CA LYS A 315 0.81 -5.54 10.42
C LYS A 315 0.31 -4.39 11.27
N SER A 316 -0.98 -4.40 11.54
CA SER A 316 -1.65 -3.40 12.34
C SER A 316 -2.17 -4.01 13.65
N LEU A 317 -2.40 -3.15 14.65
CA LEU A 317 -2.82 -3.56 15.99
C LEU A 317 -4.25 -4.11 16.01
N ASP A 318 -5.09 -3.70 15.05
CA ASP A 318 -6.43 -4.23 14.78
C ASP A 318 -6.43 -5.71 14.35
N GLY A 319 -5.25 -6.33 14.20
CA GLY A 319 -5.08 -7.72 13.78
C GLY A 319 -5.10 -7.91 12.27
N THR A 320 -5.16 -6.83 11.48
CA THR A 320 -5.01 -6.90 10.03
C THR A 320 -3.53 -7.12 9.69
N LYS A 321 -3.26 -8.20 8.96
CA LYS A 321 -1.91 -8.60 8.56
C LYS A 321 -1.90 -9.05 7.09
N VAL A 322 -0.98 -8.48 6.32
CA VAL A 322 -0.65 -8.90 4.96
C VAL A 322 0.81 -9.34 4.96
N THR A 323 1.06 -10.51 4.40
CA THR A 323 2.42 -11.08 4.24
C THR A 323 2.58 -11.72 2.88
N HIS A 324 3.77 -11.62 2.29
CA HIS A 324 4.09 -12.26 1.03
C HIS A 324 5.10 -13.40 1.20
N ALA A 325 4.96 -14.41 0.33
CA ALA A 325 5.89 -15.52 0.26
C ALA A 325 6.18 -15.88 -1.20
N LEU A 326 7.46 -16.03 -1.54
CA LEU A 326 7.90 -16.59 -2.81
C LEU A 326 8.06 -18.09 -2.65
N VAL A 327 7.28 -18.86 -3.41
CA VAL A 327 7.38 -20.32 -3.43
C VAL A 327 7.95 -20.77 -4.77
N ILE A 328 9.01 -21.57 -4.72
CA ILE A 328 9.68 -22.14 -5.88
C ILE A 328 9.56 -23.66 -5.78
N GLU A 329 9.09 -24.28 -6.86
CA GLU A 329 8.95 -25.73 -6.99
C GLU A 329 9.89 -26.23 -8.09
N LEU A 330 10.79 -27.13 -7.74
CA LEU A 330 11.77 -27.73 -8.64
C LEU A 330 11.43 -29.21 -8.82
N VAL A 331 11.32 -29.67 -10.05
CA VAL A 331 11.00 -31.06 -10.37
C VAL A 331 12.22 -31.75 -10.95
N PHE A 332 12.69 -32.79 -10.29
CA PHE A 332 13.82 -33.60 -10.69
C PHE A 332 13.38 -34.96 -11.21
N VAL A 333 14.14 -35.51 -12.15
CA VAL A 333 14.00 -36.86 -12.65
C VAL A 333 15.33 -37.57 -12.46
N LYS A 334 15.28 -38.79 -11.92
CA LYS A 334 16.47 -39.60 -11.72
C LYS A 334 16.87 -40.28 -13.02
N GLU A 335 18.14 -40.17 -13.38
CA GLU A 335 18.78 -40.86 -14.49
C GLU A 335 19.91 -41.76 -13.95
N HIS A 336 20.10 -42.93 -14.57
CA HIS A 336 21.19 -43.86 -14.24
C HIS A 336 22.24 -43.87 -15.35
N PHE A 337 23.51 -43.99 -14.96
CA PHE A 337 24.63 -44.15 -15.88
C PHE A 337 25.31 -45.50 -15.64
N PRO A 338 25.24 -46.43 -16.60
CA PRO A 338 26.05 -47.62 -16.54
C PRO A 338 27.53 -47.22 -16.66
N GLN A 339 28.36 -47.68 -15.72
CA GLN A 339 29.82 -47.46 -15.71
C GLN A 339 30.28 -45.99 -15.72
N GLY A 340 29.45 -45.04 -15.27
CA GLY A 340 29.81 -43.62 -15.19
C GLY A 340 29.89 -42.92 -16.55
N GLN A 341 29.47 -43.55 -17.64
CA GLN A 341 29.37 -42.91 -18.95
C GLN A 341 28.08 -42.08 -19.03
N LEU A 342 28.23 -40.75 -18.98
CA LEU A 342 27.11 -39.80 -19.05
C LEU A 342 26.28 -39.92 -20.34
N ASP A 343 26.90 -40.35 -21.44
CA ASP A 343 26.26 -40.49 -22.76
C ASP A 343 25.25 -41.65 -22.83
N LEU A 344 25.28 -42.58 -21.88
CA LEU A 344 24.38 -43.74 -21.80
C LEU A 344 23.24 -43.55 -20.78
N ALA A 345 22.86 -42.30 -20.50
CA ALA A 345 21.84 -41.96 -19.51
C ALA A 345 20.50 -42.67 -19.77
N ILE A 346 20.03 -43.46 -18.82
CA ILE A 346 18.70 -44.11 -18.86
C ILE A 346 17.79 -43.46 -17.82
N ARG A 347 16.63 -42.96 -18.28
CA ARG A 347 15.59 -42.43 -17.39
C ARG A 347 14.91 -43.55 -16.62
N THR A 348 14.81 -43.34 -15.33
CA THR A 348 14.29 -44.34 -14.37
C THR A 348 12.79 -44.25 -14.16
N GLY A 349 12.17 -43.15 -14.61
CA GLY A 349 10.78 -42.80 -14.30
C GLY A 349 10.57 -42.28 -12.87
N VAL A 350 11.60 -42.27 -12.01
CA VAL A 350 11.51 -41.75 -10.65
C VAL A 350 11.65 -40.23 -10.68
N GLY A 351 10.62 -39.53 -10.20
CA GLY A 351 10.59 -38.08 -10.07
C GLY A 351 10.50 -37.61 -8.63
N ARG A 352 11.09 -36.44 -8.34
CA ARG A 352 11.00 -35.75 -7.05
C ARG A 352 10.62 -34.29 -7.25
N ILE A 353 9.92 -33.71 -6.27
CA ILE A 353 9.56 -32.30 -6.25
C ILE A 353 10.14 -31.70 -4.98
N LEU A 354 10.99 -30.69 -5.14
CA LEU A 354 11.53 -29.89 -4.04
C LEU A 354 10.80 -28.55 -3.99
N THR A 355 10.29 -28.19 -2.82
CA THR A 355 9.59 -26.92 -2.60
C THR A 355 10.41 -26.03 -1.67
N LEU A 356 10.70 -24.83 -2.15
CA LEU A 356 11.42 -23.79 -1.44
C LEU A 356 10.43 -22.65 -1.16
N THR A 357 10.38 -22.15 0.07
CA THR A 357 9.47 -21.07 0.47
C THR A 357 10.25 -19.98 1.16
N TYR A 358 10.26 -18.78 0.61
CA TYR A 358 10.95 -17.61 1.14
C TYR A 358 9.93 -16.56 1.56
N LEU A 359 10.09 -16.02 2.77
CA LEU A 359 9.35 -14.84 3.19
C LEU A 359 9.97 -13.62 2.50
N VAL A 360 9.14 -12.85 1.81
CA VAL A 360 9.57 -11.67 1.06
C VAL A 360 8.64 -10.51 1.40
N VAL A 361 9.17 -9.30 1.30
CA VAL A 361 8.44 -8.08 1.58
C VAL A 361 8.01 -7.43 0.29
N LEU A 362 6.71 -7.19 0.14
CA LEU A 362 6.20 -6.37 -0.96
C LEU A 362 6.15 -4.90 -0.52
N ALA A 363 6.99 -4.08 -1.13
CA ALA A 363 7.17 -2.67 -0.79
C ALA A 363 7.53 -1.85 -2.03
N ASP A 364 7.21 -0.56 -2.01
CA ASP A 364 7.72 0.43 -2.95
C ASP A 364 8.67 1.44 -2.27
N ASP A 365 9.38 2.25 -3.07
CA ASP A 365 10.40 3.15 -2.56
C ASP A 365 9.85 4.18 -1.55
N GLN A 366 8.57 4.56 -1.66
CA GLN A 366 7.92 5.46 -0.69
C GLN A 366 7.56 4.76 0.63
N SER A 367 7.29 3.45 0.61
CA SER A 367 7.08 2.65 1.84
C SER A 367 8.38 2.28 2.56
N ILE A 368 9.52 2.35 1.86
CA ILE A 368 10.87 2.06 2.38
C ILE A 368 11.59 3.34 2.85
N ALA A 369 11.08 4.52 2.47
CA ALA A 369 11.67 5.84 2.65
C ALA A 369 12.84 5.89 3.67
N PRO A 370 14.10 5.82 3.19
CA PRO A 370 15.24 6.12 4.05
C PRO A 370 15.10 7.59 4.40
N GLY A 371 14.98 7.89 5.70
CA GLY A 371 14.63 9.20 6.28
C GLY A 371 14.86 10.42 5.39
N TRP A 372 13.79 10.97 4.80
CA TRP A 372 13.76 12.36 4.35
C TRP A 372 12.54 13.05 4.96
N ALA A 373 12.85 14.16 5.64
CA ALA A 373 12.04 15.01 6.47
C ALA A 373 11.31 14.31 7.63
N MET A 374 12.06 14.00 8.69
CA MET A 374 11.65 14.54 9.99
C MET A 374 11.49 16.05 9.79
N GLU A 375 10.34 16.50 9.30
CA GLU A 375 9.88 17.83 9.66
C GLU A 375 9.41 17.67 11.11
N SER A 376 10.40 17.57 12.01
CA SER A 376 10.13 17.77 13.42
C SER A 376 9.61 19.18 13.53
N LEU A 377 8.39 19.34 14.04
CA LEU A 377 7.93 20.65 14.52
C LEU A 377 9.08 21.28 15.30
N PRO A 378 9.41 22.56 15.08
CA PRO A 378 10.51 23.20 15.78
C PRO A 378 10.32 22.99 17.28
N SER A 379 11.23 22.25 17.90
CA SER A 379 11.26 22.09 19.34
C SER A 379 11.69 23.43 19.92
N TYR A 380 10.83 24.09 20.68
CA TYR A 380 11.12 25.33 21.43
C TYR A 380 12.14 25.11 22.58
N GLN A 381 13.12 24.24 22.40
CA GLN A 381 14.17 23.96 23.39
C GLN A 381 15.49 24.68 23.11
N ASP A 382 15.61 25.42 22.01
CA ASP A 382 16.69 26.41 21.90
C ASP A 382 16.29 27.63 22.72
N GLU A 383 16.85 27.66 23.93
CA GLU A 383 16.77 28.71 24.93
C GLU A 383 16.94 30.08 24.27
N TRP A 384 15.85 30.84 24.17
CA TRP A 384 15.98 32.28 24.16
C TRP A 384 16.54 32.66 25.53
N VAL A 385 17.78 33.14 25.57
CA VAL A 385 18.26 33.96 26.68
C VAL A 385 17.16 34.99 26.93
N SER A 386 16.52 34.92 28.10
CA SER A 386 15.46 35.84 28.49
C SER A 386 15.88 37.26 28.11
N PRO A 387 15.00 38.06 27.49
CA PRO A 387 15.35 39.46 27.19
C PRO A 387 15.84 40.12 28.49
N PRO A 388 16.91 40.94 28.44
CA PRO A 388 17.49 41.53 29.64
C PRO A 388 16.39 42.21 30.44
N GLY A 389 16.26 41.81 31.71
CA GLY A 389 15.20 42.28 32.59
C GLY A 389 15.18 43.81 32.58
N TYR A 390 14.01 44.38 32.29
CA TYR A 390 13.78 45.80 32.52
C TYR A 390 13.91 46.04 34.02
N LEU A 391 15.08 46.50 34.44
CA LEU A 391 15.27 47.04 35.78
C LEU A 391 14.24 48.15 35.95
N GLU A 392 13.33 47.95 36.91
CA GLU A 392 12.33 48.92 37.31
C GLU A 392 13.01 50.27 37.55
N GLY A 393 12.47 51.28 36.85
CA GLY A 393 12.85 52.66 37.07
C GLY A 393 12.59 53.04 38.52
N VAL A 394 13.65 53.26 39.27
CA VAL A 394 13.61 53.96 40.55
C VAL A 394 13.28 55.42 40.27
N PHE A 395 11.99 55.74 40.34
CA PHE A 395 11.44 57.06 40.66
C PHE A 395 10.44 56.78 41.77
N ASN A 396 10.38 57.43 42.92
CA ASN A 396 10.78 58.73 43.46
C ASN A 396 10.47 58.56 44.98
N GLN A 397 10.99 59.26 45.99
CA GLN A 397 11.16 60.69 46.19
C GLN A 397 11.48 60.91 47.69
N VAL A 398 12.01 62.09 48.00
CA VAL A 398 11.82 62.87 49.24
C VAL A 398 12.78 62.64 50.42
N ARG A 399 13.57 63.71 50.62
CA ARG A 399 14.21 64.25 51.83
C ARG A 399 13.48 63.92 53.14
N GLU A 400 14.23 63.67 54.21
CA GLU A 400 14.24 64.51 55.41
C GLU A 400 15.28 64.05 56.46
N PHE A 401 15.94 65.07 57.05
CA PHE A 401 16.92 65.13 58.15
C PHE A 401 18.37 64.76 57.90
#